data_AF-A0AAF1AFQ4-F1
#
_entry.id   AF-A0AAF1AFQ4-F1
#
_cell.length_a   1.000
_cell.length_b   1.000
_cell.length_c   1.000
_cell.angle_alpha   90.00
_cell.angle_beta   90.00
_cell.angle_gamma   90.00
#
_symmetry.space_group_name_H-M   'P 1'
#
loop_
_entity.id
_entity.type
_entity.pdbx_description
1 polymer ?
#
loop_
_entity_poly.entity_id
_entity_poly.type
_entity_poly.pdbx_seq_one_letter_code
_entity_poly.pdbx_strand_id
1 'polypeptide(L)'
;MRAIFSCSSSSVKNFGSFSRTHLSNSFNFSKRFKVEIFKKNNLDSCLNKKIVCGSVRMASTFKPEQARVPPAIPLPTPVITKFKIGLCQLSVTADKERNIVHARTAITEAAEKGAKLVVLPEIWNSPYSNDSFPVYAEDIEAGREASPSTAMLSEVARTLKITIVGGSIPERCGDKLYNTCCVYDTDGELKAKHRKIHLFDIDIPGQITFKESKTLTAGETPTIVDTEVGRIGIGICYDIRFQELATIYAARGAHLICYPGAFNMTTGPLHWELLQRARAADNQLYVATCSPARDAGSGYVAWGHSTLVGPFGEVLATTEHDEAVIISEIDYSQIDLRRTNLPLQNQRRGDLYQLVDVQRLNSQ
;
A
#
# COMPACT_ATOMS: atom_id res chain seq x y z
N MET A 1 -9.51 -62.77 -9.71
CA MET A 1 -10.53 -62.44 -10.73
C MET A 1 -9.89 -61.39 -11.65
N ARG A 2 -9.50 -61.81 -12.87
CA ARG A 2 -9.07 -61.05 -14.09
C ARG A 2 -8.14 -59.82 -13.88
N ALA A 3 -6.85 -59.80 -14.21
CA ALA A 3 -6.13 -60.09 -15.47
C ALA A 3 -6.75 -59.43 -16.72
N ILE A 4 -5.99 -58.54 -17.39
CA ILE A 4 -5.66 -58.55 -18.84
C ILE A 4 -4.60 -57.46 -19.13
N PHE A 5 -3.46 -57.90 -19.65
CA PHE A 5 -2.45 -57.15 -20.41
C PHE A 5 -2.36 -57.86 -21.78
N SER A 6 -2.36 -57.12 -22.90
CA SER A 6 -1.90 -57.54 -24.24
C SER A 6 -1.82 -56.27 -25.11
N CYS A 7 -0.70 -55.71 -25.56
CA CYS A 7 0.48 -56.18 -26.33
C CYS A 7 0.28 -56.18 -27.87
N SER A 8 1.05 -55.30 -28.52
CA SER A 8 1.63 -55.37 -29.89
C SER A 8 0.69 -55.14 -31.10
N SER A 9 1.05 -54.61 -32.26
CA SER A 9 2.32 -54.57 -33.03
C SER A 9 2.15 -53.55 -34.22
N SER A 10 3.05 -52.57 -34.42
CA SER A 10 4.14 -52.46 -35.44
C SER A 10 3.77 -52.27 -36.93
N SER A 11 4.27 -51.18 -37.54
CA SER A 11 4.99 -51.08 -38.85
C SER A 11 5.17 -49.59 -39.20
N VAL A 12 6.33 -48.95 -38.98
CA VAL A 12 7.57 -48.90 -39.78
C VAL A 12 7.38 -48.47 -41.25
N LYS A 13 7.92 -47.29 -41.59
CA LYS A 13 8.91 -47.09 -42.68
C LYS A 13 9.60 -45.70 -42.61
N ASN A 14 10.93 -45.75 -42.47
CA ASN A 14 11.95 -44.71 -42.74
C ASN A 14 11.95 -44.33 -44.25
N PHE A 15 12.56 -43.27 -44.79
CA PHE A 15 13.89 -42.61 -44.69
C PHE A 15 13.72 -41.20 -45.34
N GLY A 16 14.58 -40.19 -45.21
CA GLY A 16 15.95 -40.10 -44.74
C GLY A 16 16.49 -38.65 -44.83
N SER A 17 17.69 -38.51 -44.27
CA SER A 17 18.63 -37.39 -44.13
C SER A 17 18.72 -36.30 -45.23
N PHE A 18 19.02 -35.05 -44.83
CA PHE A 18 20.30 -34.37 -45.16
C PHE A 18 20.51 -33.10 -44.30
N SER A 19 21.78 -32.69 -44.16
CA SER A 19 22.34 -31.82 -43.11
C SER A 19 22.50 -30.33 -43.44
N ARG A 20 22.56 -29.52 -42.37
CA ARG A 20 23.32 -28.25 -42.13
C ARG A 20 23.19 -27.09 -43.12
N THR A 21 22.76 -25.94 -42.60
CA THR A 21 23.61 -24.72 -42.52
C THR A 21 23.04 -23.68 -41.54
N HIS A 22 23.96 -22.92 -40.94
CA HIS A 22 23.83 -21.79 -40.01
C HIS A 22 22.70 -20.79 -40.27
N LEU A 23 22.15 -20.22 -39.19
CA LEU A 23 22.12 -18.76 -38.96
C LEU A 23 21.66 -18.43 -37.53
N SER A 24 22.60 -17.94 -36.74
CA SER A 24 22.40 -17.30 -35.44
C SER A 24 21.94 -15.86 -35.65
N ASN A 25 20.80 -15.46 -35.08
CA ASN A 25 20.42 -14.05 -34.95
C ASN A 25 20.27 -13.68 -33.48
N SER A 26 21.40 -13.31 -32.88
CA SER A 26 21.49 -12.56 -31.63
C SER A 26 21.32 -11.07 -31.94
N PHE A 27 20.21 -10.47 -31.52
CA PHE A 27 20.00 -9.02 -31.55
C PHE A 27 20.87 -8.36 -30.48
N ASN A 28 21.90 -7.66 -30.93
CA ASN A 28 22.85 -6.92 -30.11
C ASN A 28 22.65 -5.42 -30.42
N PHE A 29 22.04 -4.67 -29.50
CA PHE A 29 21.92 -3.21 -29.63
C PHE A 29 22.79 -2.54 -28.56
N SER A 30 24.10 -2.52 -28.81
CA SER A 30 24.99 -1.56 -28.15
C SER A 30 25.11 -0.33 -29.05
N LYS A 31 24.46 0.77 -28.67
CA LYS A 31 24.76 2.10 -29.22
C LYS A 31 25.62 2.85 -28.21
N ARG A 32 26.94 2.76 -28.40
CA ARG A 32 27.91 3.69 -27.83
C ARG A 32 27.72 5.06 -28.50
N PHE A 33 27.38 6.07 -27.72
CA PHE A 33 27.53 7.47 -28.14
C PHE A 33 29.03 7.82 -28.15
N LYS A 34 29.57 8.12 -29.34
CA LYS A 34 30.88 8.79 -29.48
C LYS A 34 30.66 10.29 -29.25
N VAL A 35 31.28 10.83 -28.21
CA VAL A 35 31.45 12.28 -28.05
C VAL A 35 32.69 12.68 -28.84
N GLU A 36 32.51 13.43 -29.93
CA GLU A 36 33.61 14.05 -30.65
C GLU A 36 34.14 15.26 -29.86
N ILE A 37 35.42 15.18 -29.49
CA ILE A 37 36.18 16.26 -28.85
C ILE A 37 36.71 17.15 -29.96
N PHE A 38 36.14 18.36 -30.11
CA PHE A 38 36.71 19.39 -30.95
C PHE A 38 37.90 20.05 -30.24
N LYS A 39 39.11 19.83 -30.77
CA LYS A 39 40.29 20.64 -30.46
C LYS A 39 40.14 22.01 -31.12
N LYS A 40 40.32 23.08 -30.34
CA LYS A 40 40.70 24.40 -30.87
C LYS A 40 41.76 25.00 -29.96
N ASN A 41 42.98 25.10 -30.48
CA ASN A 41 44.08 25.84 -29.88
C ASN A 41 44.08 27.28 -30.38
N ASN A 42 44.49 28.17 -29.47
CA ASN A 42 45.07 29.51 -29.63
C ASN A 42 44.22 30.64 -30.20
N LEU A 43 43.94 31.63 -29.34
CA LEU A 43 44.52 32.97 -29.47
C LEU A 43 44.37 33.76 -28.16
N ASP A 44 45.51 34.09 -27.56
CA ASP A 44 45.65 35.06 -26.48
C ASP A 44 45.32 36.49 -26.94
N SER A 45 45.05 37.33 -25.93
CA SER A 45 45.01 38.80 -25.94
C SER A 45 43.65 39.48 -26.23
N CYS A 46 42.93 39.83 -25.16
CA CYS A 46 42.55 41.22 -24.93
C CYS A 46 42.15 41.46 -23.48
N LEU A 47 42.73 42.53 -22.95
CA LEU A 47 42.68 42.99 -21.56
C LEU A 47 41.29 43.47 -21.11
N ASN A 48 41.06 43.29 -19.80
CA ASN A 48 40.33 44.18 -18.88
C ASN A 48 39.06 44.87 -19.39
N LYS A 49 37.91 44.21 -19.17
CA LYS A 49 36.71 44.89 -18.64
C LYS A 49 36.09 44.01 -17.56
N LYS A 50 36.24 44.43 -16.29
CA LYS A 50 35.41 43.96 -15.19
C LYS A 50 33.96 44.34 -15.50
N ILE A 51 33.21 43.42 -16.11
CA ILE A 51 31.76 43.45 -16.05
C ILE A 51 31.43 42.99 -14.64
N VAL A 52 31.08 43.93 -13.77
CA VAL A 52 30.35 43.63 -12.54
C VAL A 52 28.99 43.13 -12.98
N CYS A 53 28.89 41.83 -13.24
CA CYS A 53 27.61 41.16 -13.35
C CYS A 53 27.07 41.11 -11.92
N GLY A 54 26.30 42.13 -11.53
CA GLY A 54 25.49 42.07 -10.34
C GLY A 54 24.53 40.91 -10.52
N SER A 55 24.87 39.74 -9.98
CA SER A 55 23.91 38.66 -9.85
C SER A 55 22.89 39.12 -8.82
N VAL A 56 21.84 39.80 -9.29
CA VAL A 56 20.58 39.81 -8.56
C VAL A 56 20.14 38.35 -8.60
N ARG A 57 20.51 37.59 -7.56
CA ARG A 57 19.78 36.37 -7.23
C ARG A 57 18.38 36.87 -6.90
N MET A 58 17.52 36.91 -7.91
CA MET A 58 16.08 36.95 -7.68
C MET A 58 15.82 35.72 -6.81
N ALA A 59 15.67 35.92 -5.49
CA ALA A 59 15.19 34.88 -4.62
C ALA A 59 13.93 34.33 -5.29
N SER A 60 13.86 33.01 -5.51
CA SER A 60 12.70 32.46 -6.19
C SER A 60 11.46 32.90 -5.42
N THR A 61 10.53 33.58 -6.10
CA THR A 61 9.23 33.98 -5.53
C THR A 61 8.36 32.80 -5.14
N PHE A 62 8.80 31.62 -5.53
CA PHE A 62 8.19 30.37 -5.22
C PHE A 62 8.29 30.07 -3.71
N LYS A 63 7.13 29.89 -3.06
CA LYS A 63 6.95 29.62 -1.63
C LYS A 63 6.45 28.19 -1.38
N PRO A 64 7.35 27.18 -1.37
CA PRO A 64 6.98 25.77 -1.20
C PRO A 64 6.15 25.48 0.04
N GLU A 65 6.44 26.19 1.12
CA GLU A 65 5.74 26.10 2.39
C GLU A 65 4.25 26.47 2.27
N GLN A 66 3.87 27.26 1.26
CA GLN A 66 2.48 27.66 1.02
C GLN A 66 1.69 26.62 0.23
N ALA A 67 2.34 25.61 -0.38
CA ALA A 67 1.63 24.61 -1.18
C ALA A 67 0.76 23.67 -0.36
N ARG A 68 0.87 23.74 0.97
CA ARG A 68 0.13 22.94 1.93
C ARG A 68 -0.29 23.83 3.08
N VAL A 69 -1.57 23.81 3.41
CA VAL A 69 -2.13 24.60 4.50
C VAL A 69 -2.93 23.69 5.44
N PRO A 70 -2.58 23.59 6.74
CA PRO A 70 -1.42 24.25 7.35
C PRO A 70 -0.06 23.69 6.84
N PRO A 71 1.09 24.28 7.22
CA PRO A 71 2.42 23.77 6.83
C PRO A 71 2.69 22.36 7.35
N ALA A 72 3.57 21.62 6.68
CA ALA A 72 3.92 20.25 7.08
C ALA A 72 4.47 20.20 8.52
N ILE A 73 4.14 19.11 9.23
CA ILE A 73 4.63 18.88 10.60
C ILE A 73 5.99 18.18 10.50
N PRO A 74 6.98 18.51 11.37
CA PRO A 74 8.20 17.73 11.49
C PRO A 74 7.89 16.24 11.68
N LEU A 75 8.69 15.37 11.07
CA LEU A 75 8.57 13.93 11.27
C LEU A 75 8.83 13.62 12.75
N PRO A 76 7.95 12.89 13.43
CA PRO A 76 8.28 12.38 14.75
C PRO A 76 9.46 11.40 14.62
N THR A 77 10.38 11.38 15.57
CA THR A 77 11.42 10.35 15.61
C THR A 77 10.78 9.04 16.05
N PRO A 78 10.70 8.01 15.18
CA PRO A 78 10.11 6.74 15.57
C PRO A 78 11.04 6.02 16.55
N VAL A 79 10.47 5.23 17.47
CA VAL A 79 11.25 4.43 18.43
C VAL A 79 12.08 3.39 17.67
N ILE A 80 11.49 2.80 16.62
CA ILE A 80 12.13 1.83 15.74
C ILE A 80 12.18 2.39 14.32
N THR A 81 13.39 2.53 13.77
CA THR A 81 13.62 3.07 12.41
C THR A 81 13.86 2.00 11.35
N LYS A 82 14.19 0.77 11.77
CA LYS A 82 14.43 -0.38 10.92
C LYS A 82 13.79 -1.63 11.52
N PHE A 83 12.86 -2.25 10.81
CA PHE A 83 12.06 -3.37 11.32
C PHE A 83 11.43 -4.18 10.19
N LYS A 84 10.86 -5.34 10.54
CA LYS A 84 10.09 -6.17 9.60
C LYS A 84 8.59 -5.88 9.71
N ILE A 85 7.93 -5.81 8.57
CA ILE A 85 6.47 -5.78 8.44
C ILE A 85 5.97 -7.12 7.93
N GLY A 86 4.84 -7.60 8.47
CA GLY A 86 4.09 -8.75 7.98
C GLY A 86 2.78 -8.34 7.32
N LEU A 87 2.55 -8.79 6.09
CA LEU A 87 1.27 -8.63 5.39
C LEU A 87 0.59 -10.00 5.32
N CYS A 88 -0.55 -10.13 5.99
CA CYS A 88 -1.28 -11.39 6.10
C CYS A 88 -2.43 -11.40 5.07
N GLN A 89 -2.19 -11.98 3.89
CA GLN A 89 -3.22 -12.20 2.88
C GLN A 89 -4.07 -13.40 3.27
N LEU A 90 -5.26 -13.14 3.85
CA LEU A 90 -6.12 -14.17 4.43
C LEU A 90 -7.20 -14.65 3.47
N SER A 91 -7.45 -15.95 3.45
CA SER A 91 -8.68 -16.53 2.93
C SER A 91 -9.82 -16.25 3.90
N VAL A 92 -10.86 -15.57 3.41
CA VAL A 92 -11.99 -15.10 4.22
C VAL A 92 -13.21 -15.95 3.92
N THR A 93 -13.86 -16.44 4.97
CA THR A 93 -15.04 -17.32 4.88
C THR A 93 -16.28 -16.66 5.47
N ALA A 94 -17.44 -17.31 5.36
CA ALA A 94 -18.67 -16.89 6.05
C ALA A 94 -18.66 -17.23 7.56
N ASP A 95 -17.69 -18.00 8.05
CA ASP A 95 -17.57 -18.34 9.47
C ASP A 95 -16.63 -17.33 10.15
N LYS A 96 -17.23 -16.41 10.94
CA LYS A 96 -16.51 -15.36 11.64
C LYS A 96 -15.51 -15.93 12.64
N GLU A 97 -15.88 -16.95 13.42
CA GLU A 97 -15.00 -17.51 14.43
C GLU A 97 -13.78 -18.15 13.78
N ARG A 98 -13.99 -18.89 12.68
CA ARG A 98 -12.90 -19.42 11.86
C ARG A 98 -11.99 -18.32 11.35
N ASN A 99 -12.53 -17.22 10.83
CA ASN A 99 -11.74 -16.08 10.34
C ASN A 99 -10.90 -15.46 11.47
N ILE A 100 -11.45 -15.31 12.68
CA ILE A 100 -10.73 -14.77 13.86
C ILE A 100 -9.58 -15.69 14.29
N VAL A 101 -9.83 -17.00 14.39
CA VAL A 101 -8.79 -17.98 14.72
C VAL A 101 -7.69 -17.96 13.67
N HIS A 102 -8.08 -17.89 12.40
CA HIS A 102 -7.15 -17.90 11.28
C HIS A 102 -6.29 -16.64 11.21
N ALA A 103 -6.89 -15.46 11.40
CA ALA A 103 -6.17 -14.20 11.49
C ALA A 103 -5.16 -14.20 12.66
N ARG A 104 -5.54 -14.74 13.82
CA ARG A 104 -4.63 -14.92 14.97
C ARG A 104 -3.42 -15.76 14.59
N THR A 105 -3.63 -16.90 13.92
CA THR A 105 -2.54 -17.78 13.48
C THR A 105 -1.58 -17.04 12.53
N ALA A 106 -2.11 -16.33 11.54
CA ALA A 106 -1.28 -15.58 10.58
C ALA A 106 -0.49 -14.43 11.25
N ILE A 107 -1.09 -13.74 12.22
CA ILE A 107 -0.40 -12.70 13.01
C ILE A 107 0.74 -13.34 13.82
N THR A 108 0.47 -14.45 14.50
CA THR A 108 1.50 -15.17 15.27
C THR A 108 2.64 -15.63 14.38
N GLU A 109 2.34 -16.21 13.21
CA GLU A 109 3.36 -16.62 12.23
C GLU A 109 4.23 -15.42 11.79
N ALA A 110 3.61 -14.26 11.54
CA ALA A 110 4.36 -13.07 11.16
C ALA A 110 5.29 -12.59 12.28
N ALA A 111 4.79 -12.60 13.53
CA ALA A 111 5.57 -12.22 14.71
C ALA A 111 6.74 -13.18 14.96
N GLU A 112 6.53 -14.49 14.81
CA GLU A 112 7.58 -15.53 14.91
C GLU A 112 8.68 -15.32 13.86
N LYS A 113 8.33 -14.81 12.67
CA LYS A 113 9.29 -14.41 11.63
C LYS A 113 9.96 -13.04 11.88
N GLY A 114 9.64 -12.42 13.02
CA GLY A 114 10.27 -11.19 13.52
C GLY A 114 9.55 -9.90 13.11
N ALA A 115 8.31 -9.97 12.61
CA ALA A 115 7.55 -8.76 12.32
C ALA A 115 7.32 -7.92 13.59
N LYS A 116 7.48 -6.60 13.48
CA LYS A 116 7.11 -5.61 14.51
C LYS A 116 5.84 -4.85 14.18
N LEU A 117 5.46 -4.87 12.90
CA LEU A 117 4.19 -4.38 12.40
C LEU A 117 3.51 -5.50 11.61
N VAL A 118 2.23 -5.75 11.89
CA VAL A 118 1.40 -6.67 11.08
C VAL A 118 0.21 -5.92 10.51
N VAL A 119 -0.14 -6.20 9.25
CA VAL A 119 -1.29 -5.62 8.56
C VAL A 119 -2.22 -6.75 8.11
N LEU A 120 -3.49 -6.67 8.54
CA LEU A 120 -4.56 -7.54 8.06
C LEU A 120 -5.32 -6.91 6.88
N PRO A 121 -6.14 -7.68 6.15
CA PRO A 121 -6.83 -7.19 4.96
C PRO A 121 -8.16 -6.48 5.28
N GLU A 122 -8.77 -5.85 4.27
CA GLU A 122 -10.12 -5.26 4.38
C GLU A 122 -11.18 -6.33 4.61
N ILE A 123 -12.12 -6.06 5.54
CA ILE A 123 -13.26 -6.92 5.92
C ILE A 123 -12.82 -8.38 6.08
N TRP A 124 -11.80 -8.60 6.91
CA TRP A 124 -11.19 -9.92 7.07
C TRP A 124 -12.03 -10.88 7.92
N ASN A 125 -12.98 -10.36 8.71
CA ASN A 125 -13.79 -11.15 9.63
C ASN A 125 -15.07 -11.71 9.00
N SER A 126 -15.41 -11.35 7.77
CA SER A 126 -16.69 -11.70 7.14
C SER A 126 -16.67 -11.57 5.61
N PRO A 127 -17.66 -12.12 4.88
CA PRO A 127 -17.76 -11.91 3.43
C PRO A 127 -17.97 -10.43 3.07
N TYR A 128 -17.31 -9.96 1.99
CA TYR A 128 -17.46 -8.60 1.49
C TYR A 128 -18.75 -8.45 0.67
N SER A 129 -19.88 -8.15 1.34
CA SER A 129 -21.15 -7.90 0.68
C SER A 129 -22.08 -7.01 1.50
N ASN A 130 -22.96 -6.26 0.81
CA ASN A 130 -23.96 -5.40 1.45
C ASN A 130 -24.93 -6.15 2.37
N ASP A 131 -25.21 -7.42 2.08
CA ASP A 131 -26.10 -8.25 2.90
C ASP A 131 -25.37 -8.80 4.14
N SER A 132 -24.06 -8.99 4.05
CA SER A 132 -23.23 -9.46 5.16
C SER A 132 -22.93 -8.35 6.17
N PHE A 133 -22.66 -7.12 5.73
CA PHE A 133 -22.19 -6.08 6.66
C PHE A 133 -23.07 -5.90 7.91
N PRO A 134 -24.42 -5.83 7.84
CA PRO A 134 -25.24 -5.65 9.03
C PRO A 134 -25.23 -6.86 9.98
N VAL A 135 -25.10 -8.07 9.43
CA VAL A 135 -25.12 -9.34 10.17
C VAL A 135 -23.80 -9.55 10.91
N TYR A 136 -22.69 -9.19 10.28
CA TYR A 136 -21.35 -9.41 10.82
C TYR A 136 -20.79 -8.20 11.57
N ALA A 137 -21.49 -7.06 11.58
CA ALA A 137 -21.01 -5.87 12.24
C ALA A 137 -20.85 -6.04 13.75
N GLU A 138 -19.76 -5.49 14.27
CA GLU A 138 -19.40 -5.52 15.69
C GLU A 138 -19.43 -4.12 16.29
N ASP A 139 -19.89 -4.01 17.54
CA ASP A 139 -19.83 -2.74 18.28
C ASP A 139 -18.53 -2.70 19.07
N ILE A 140 -17.56 -1.97 18.51
CA ILE A 140 -16.19 -1.86 19.02
C ILE A 140 -16.16 -1.20 20.41
N GLU A 141 -17.13 -0.33 20.73
CA GLU A 141 -17.17 0.42 21.98
C GLU A 141 -17.95 -0.31 23.08
N ALA A 142 -18.82 -1.27 22.71
CA ALA A 142 -19.63 -2.05 23.65
C ALA A 142 -18.85 -3.17 24.37
N GLY A 143 -17.54 -3.24 24.19
CA GLY A 143 -16.65 -4.15 24.92
C GLY A 143 -16.35 -5.46 24.19
N ARG A 144 -15.59 -6.34 24.87
CA ARG A 144 -14.94 -7.50 24.25
C ARG A 144 -15.92 -8.51 23.64
N GLU A 145 -17.06 -8.75 24.28
CA GLU A 145 -18.06 -9.72 23.79
C GLU A 145 -18.81 -9.20 22.56
N ALA A 146 -19.04 -7.88 22.47
CA ALA A 146 -19.71 -7.24 21.35
C ALA A 146 -18.80 -7.08 20.12
N SER A 147 -17.48 -7.22 20.30
CA SER A 147 -16.48 -7.09 19.25
C SER A 147 -15.31 -8.08 19.41
N PRO A 148 -15.57 -9.39 19.25
CA PRO A 148 -14.54 -10.42 19.40
C PRO A 148 -13.37 -10.26 18.44
N SER A 149 -13.58 -9.69 17.25
CA SER A 149 -12.53 -9.45 16.26
C SER A 149 -11.49 -8.47 16.81
N THR A 150 -11.94 -7.33 17.35
CA THR A 150 -11.04 -6.32 17.92
C THR A 150 -10.45 -6.73 19.27
N ALA A 151 -11.21 -7.50 20.07
CA ALA A 151 -10.72 -8.05 21.33
C ALA A 151 -9.53 -8.99 21.11
N MET A 152 -9.58 -9.83 20.06
CA MET A 152 -8.48 -10.69 19.65
C MET A 152 -7.25 -9.87 19.24
N LEU A 153 -7.43 -8.82 18.42
CA LEU A 153 -6.32 -7.98 17.96
C LEU A 153 -5.59 -7.30 19.13
N SER A 154 -6.35 -6.71 20.08
CA SER A 154 -5.80 -6.11 21.29
C SER A 154 -4.98 -7.11 22.13
N GLU A 155 -5.53 -8.32 22.33
CA GLU A 155 -4.87 -9.37 23.10
C GLU A 155 -3.57 -9.83 22.45
N VAL A 156 -3.59 -10.08 21.13
CA VAL A 156 -2.44 -10.59 20.39
C VAL A 156 -1.35 -9.53 20.26
N ALA A 157 -1.71 -8.26 20.01
CA ALA A 157 -0.76 -7.14 19.97
C ALA A 157 0.05 -7.04 21.27
N ARG A 158 -0.64 -7.10 22.43
CA ARG A 158 -0.01 -7.10 23.75
C ARG A 158 0.85 -8.32 24.02
N THR A 159 0.35 -9.50 23.65
CA THR A 159 1.01 -10.78 23.93
C THR A 159 2.30 -10.92 23.13
N LEU A 160 2.26 -10.55 21.85
CA LEU A 160 3.40 -10.64 20.94
C LEU A 160 4.30 -9.40 20.96
N LYS A 161 3.85 -8.31 21.61
CA LYS A 161 4.51 -7.00 21.67
C LYS A 161 4.83 -6.46 20.27
N ILE A 162 3.79 -6.38 19.45
CA ILE A 162 3.84 -5.87 18.07
C ILE A 162 2.74 -4.84 17.85
N THR A 163 2.97 -3.93 16.91
CA THR A 163 1.93 -3.04 16.39
C THR A 163 1.09 -3.81 15.35
N ILE A 164 -0.24 -3.65 15.40
CA ILE A 164 -1.16 -4.28 14.44
C ILE A 164 -2.03 -3.20 13.79
N VAL A 165 -1.96 -3.10 12.45
CA VAL A 165 -3.00 -2.48 11.64
C VAL A 165 -4.02 -3.56 11.33
N GLY A 166 -5.12 -3.53 12.07
CA GLY A 166 -6.12 -4.61 12.18
C GLY A 166 -7.01 -4.81 10.96
N GLY A 167 -6.53 -4.47 9.76
CA GLY A 167 -7.31 -4.59 8.54
C GLY A 167 -8.58 -3.77 8.65
N SER A 168 -9.71 -4.27 8.18
CA SER A 168 -10.99 -3.70 8.60
C SER A 168 -12.05 -4.74 8.91
N ILE A 169 -13.08 -4.31 9.63
CA ILE A 169 -14.31 -5.06 9.91
C ILE A 169 -15.53 -4.16 9.69
N PRO A 170 -16.73 -4.72 9.49
CA PRO A 170 -17.96 -3.94 9.60
C PRO A 170 -18.13 -3.51 11.07
N GLU A 171 -18.19 -2.21 11.33
CA GLU A 171 -18.45 -1.64 12.66
C GLU A 171 -19.91 -1.21 12.76
N ARG A 172 -20.55 -1.52 13.88
CA ARG A 172 -21.85 -0.97 14.26
C ARG A 172 -21.64 0.17 15.26
N CYS A 173 -22.28 1.31 15.01
CA CYS A 173 -22.29 2.44 15.93
C CYS A 173 -23.67 3.11 15.86
N GLY A 174 -24.53 2.78 16.83
CA GLY A 174 -25.96 3.06 16.77
C GLY A 174 -26.60 2.41 15.54
N ASP A 175 -27.38 3.19 14.80
CA ASP A 175 -28.06 2.73 13.57
C ASP A 175 -27.16 2.72 12.33
N LYS A 176 -25.91 3.20 12.46
CA LYS A 176 -24.97 3.31 11.34
C LYS A 176 -23.99 2.15 11.32
N LEU A 177 -23.59 1.79 10.10
CA LEU A 177 -22.56 0.80 9.83
C LEU A 177 -21.38 1.48 9.15
N TYR A 178 -20.15 1.04 9.45
CA TYR A 178 -18.92 1.58 8.87
C TYR A 178 -17.98 0.45 8.44
N ASN A 179 -17.08 0.73 7.50
CA ASN A 179 -15.93 -0.12 7.21
C ASN A 179 -14.74 0.43 8.02
N THR A 180 -14.31 -0.29 9.05
CA THR A 180 -13.48 0.29 10.11
C THR A 180 -12.19 -0.49 10.36
N CYS A 181 -11.07 0.22 10.30
CA CYS A 181 -9.74 -0.26 10.64
C CYS A 181 -9.35 0.22 12.04
N CYS A 182 -8.98 -0.71 12.91
CA CYS A 182 -8.42 -0.42 14.23
C CYS A 182 -6.90 -0.63 14.23
N VAL A 183 -6.18 0.24 14.93
CA VAL A 183 -4.72 0.13 15.12
C VAL A 183 -4.42 -0.10 16.59
N TYR A 184 -3.66 -1.15 16.88
CA TYR A 184 -3.21 -1.51 18.22
C TYR A 184 -1.71 -1.40 18.33
N ASP A 185 -1.19 -0.94 19.46
CA ASP A 185 0.25 -0.94 19.73
C ASP A 185 0.66 -2.10 20.65
N THR A 186 1.95 -2.16 21.00
CA THR A 186 2.59 -3.24 21.76
C THR A 186 2.01 -3.49 23.16
N ASP A 187 1.26 -2.54 23.71
CA ASP A 187 0.54 -2.65 24.98
C ASP A 187 -0.87 -3.25 24.82
N GLY A 188 -1.34 -3.40 23.58
CA GLY A 188 -2.70 -3.85 23.24
C GLY A 188 -3.75 -2.76 23.26
N GLU A 189 -3.37 -1.49 23.46
CA GLU A 189 -4.30 -0.36 23.48
C GLU A 189 -4.74 0.03 22.07
N LEU A 190 -6.01 0.40 21.92
CA LEU A 190 -6.55 0.93 20.67
C LEU A 190 -6.02 2.36 20.46
N LYS A 191 -5.05 2.52 19.55
CA LYS A 191 -4.41 3.81 19.27
C LYS A 191 -5.20 4.67 18.30
N ALA A 192 -5.88 4.03 17.35
CA ALA A 192 -6.68 4.73 16.36
C ALA A 192 -7.77 3.83 15.78
N LYS A 193 -8.86 4.47 15.37
CA LYS A 193 -9.97 3.89 14.63
C LYS A 193 -10.20 4.72 13.37
N HIS A 194 -10.02 4.11 12.21
CA HIS A 194 -10.22 4.74 10.91
C HIS A 194 -11.47 4.15 10.25
N ARG A 195 -12.47 4.99 10.00
CA ARG A 195 -13.63 4.63 9.18
C ARG A 195 -13.34 5.04 7.74
N LYS A 196 -13.54 4.13 6.79
CA LYS A 196 -13.30 4.35 5.35
C LYS A 196 -13.99 5.63 4.89
N ILE A 197 -13.22 6.57 4.34
CA ILE A 197 -13.73 7.90 4.00
C ILE A 197 -14.42 7.86 2.64
N HIS A 198 -13.80 7.17 1.68
CA HIS A 198 -14.34 7.07 0.33
C HIS A 198 -14.96 5.68 0.13
N LEU A 199 -16.29 5.63 0.15
CA LEU A 199 -17.04 4.39 -0.07
C LEU A 199 -16.91 3.92 -1.52
N PHE A 200 -16.89 2.60 -1.69
CA PHE A 200 -16.75 1.95 -2.99
C PHE A 200 -18.09 1.92 -3.74
N ASP A 201 -18.36 3.01 -4.46
CA ASP A 201 -19.52 3.16 -5.32
C ASP A 201 -19.06 3.20 -6.78
N ILE A 202 -19.16 2.07 -7.48
CA ILE A 202 -18.81 1.96 -8.89
C ILE A 202 -19.89 1.24 -9.69
N ASP A 203 -19.98 1.61 -10.96
CA ASP A 203 -20.76 0.92 -11.97
C ASP A 203 -19.95 0.82 -13.25
N ILE A 204 -19.41 -0.36 -13.53
CA ILE A 204 -18.68 -0.69 -14.76
C ILE A 204 -19.58 -1.66 -15.54
N PRO A 205 -20.34 -1.17 -16.54
CA PRO A 205 -21.32 -1.97 -17.26
C PRO A 205 -20.74 -3.29 -17.78
N GLY A 206 -21.42 -4.39 -17.46
CA GLY A 206 -21.03 -5.74 -17.88
C GLY A 206 -19.84 -6.34 -17.13
N GLN A 207 -19.29 -5.67 -16.12
CA GLN A 207 -18.15 -6.19 -15.34
C GLN A 207 -18.43 -6.19 -13.84
N ILE A 208 -18.61 -5.01 -13.23
CA ILE A 208 -18.84 -4.92 -11.79
C ILE A 208 -19.65 -3.67 -11.43
N THR A 209 -20.70 -3.90 -10.65
CA THR A 209 -21.49 -2.84 -10.02
C THR A 209 -21.50 -3.12 -8.53
N PHE A 210 -21.00 -2.18 -7.74
CA PHE A 210 -20.99 -2.28 -6.28
C PHE A 210 -21.27 -0.91 -5.70
N LYS A 211 -22.14 -0.85 -4.70
CA LYS A 211 -22.50 0.40 -4.03
C LYS A 211 -22.45 0.19 -2.52
N GLU A 212 -21.27 0.39 -1.94
CA GLU A 212 -21.00 0.24 -0.51
C GLU A 212 -21.86 1.22 0.30
N SER A 213 -22.17 2.41 -0.27
CA SER A 213 -23.01 3.42 0.36
C SER A 213 -24.48 3.02 0.54
N LYS A 214 -24.92 1.87 0.00
CA LYS A 214 -26.27 1.35 0.27
C LYS A 214 -26.42 0.89 1.71
N THR A 215 -25.31 0.44 2.31
CA THR A 215 -25.32 -0.18 3.64
C THR A 215 -24.37 0.52 4.60
N LEU A 216 -23.20 0.98 4.14
CA LEU A 216 -22.18 1.61 4.98
C LEU A 216 -22.27 3.14 4.93
N THR A 217 -21.82 3.75 6.01
CA THR A 217 -21.64 5.19 6.18
C THR A 217 -20.16 5.53 6.03
N ALA A 218 -19.87 6.65 5.37
CA ALA A 218 -18.51 7.15 5.22
C ALA A 218 -17.94 7.64 6.56
N GLY A 219 -16.64 7.47 6.75
CA GLY A 219 -15.87 8.15 7.77
C GLY A 219 -15.70 9.64 7.45
N GLU A 220 -15.46 10.43 8.48
CA GLU A 220 -15.43 11.90 8.38
C GLU A 220 -14.03 12.49 8.61
N THR A 221 -13.04 11.66 8.97
CA THR A 221 -11.72 12.14 9.40
C THR A 221 -10.57 11.32 8.83
N PRO A 222 -9.55 11.97 8.22
CA PRO A 222 -8.26 11.35 7.96
C PRO A 222 -7.63 10.81 9.26
N THR A 223 -7.11 9.59 9.24
CA THR A 223 -6.54 8.95 10.42
C THR A 223 -5.03 8.80 10.28
N ILE A 224 -4.32 9.41 11.22
CA ILE A 224 -2.87 9.28 11.37
C ILE A 224 -2.57 8.97 12.83
N VAL A 225 -1.68 8.03 13.07
CA VAL A 225 -1.43 7.49 14.41
C VAL A 225 0.06 7.30 14.65
N ASP A 226 0.51 7.69 15.84
CA ASP A 226 1.86 7.43 16.33
C ASP A 226 1.90 6.09 17.04
N THR A 227 2.87 5.26 16.67
CA THR A 227 3.11 3.91 17.20
C THR A 227 4.61 3.70 17.44
N GLU A 228 5.02 2.61 18.08
CA GLU A 228 6.45 2.29 18.25
C GLU A 228 7.22 2.21 16.92
N VAL A 229 6.57 1.75 15.85
CA VAL A 229 7.16 1.65 14.49
C VAL A 229 7.06 2.95 13.69
N GLY A 230 6.61 4.02 14.32
CA GLY A 230 6.50 5.36 13.75
C GLY A 230 5.07 5.79 13.43
N ARG A 231 4.98 6.90 12.70
CA ARG A 231 3.71 7.51 12.31
C ARG A 231 3.12 6.85 11.07
N ILE A 232 1.91 6.33 11.20
CA ILE A 232 1.20 5.59 10.15
C ILE A 232 -0.05 6.36 9.72
N GLY A 233 -0.21 6.58 8.41
CA GLY A 233 -1.48 6.99 7.82
C GLY A 233 -2.34 5.76 7.47
N ILE A 234 -3.64 5.82 7.74
CA ILE A 234 -4.56 4.70 7.48
C ILE A 234 -5.55 5.11 6.40
N GLY A 235 -5.67 4.30 5.34
CA GLY A 235 -6.79 4.35 4.42
C GLY A 235 -7.34 2.95 4.21
N ILE A 236 -8.54 2.81 3.67
CA ILE A 236 -9.11 1.51 3.33
C ILE A 236 -9.45 1.48 1.84
N CYS A 237 -8.83 0.54 1.12
CA CYS A 237 -9.15 0.17 -0.25
C CYS A 237 -9.32 1.36 -1.21
N TYR A 238 -10.55 1.79 -1.44
CA TYR A 238 -10.91 2.85 -2.36
C TYR A 238 -10.27 4.20 -2.00
N ASP A 239 -9.93 4.42 -0.72
CA ASP A 239 -9.17 5.59 -0.26
C ASP A 239 -7.83 5.76 -1.00
N ILE A 240 -7.21 4.67 -1.48
CA ILE A 240 -5.97 4.74 -2.24
C ILE A 240 -6.14 5.50 -3.56
N ARG A 241 -7.36 5.65 -4.10
CA ARG A 241 -7.60 6.38 -5.35
C ARG A 241 -7.50 7.90 -5.19
N PHE A 242 -7.57 8.41 -3.97
CA PHE A 242 -7.59 9.84 -3.66
C PHE A 242 -6.20 10.30 -3.18
N GLN A 243 -5.42 10.87 -4.09
CA GLN A 243 -4.03 11.25 -3.84
C GLN A 243 -3.88 12.39 -2.81
N GLU A 244 -4.92 13.19 -2.64
CA GLU A 244 -5.05 14.26 -1.66
C GLU A 244 -4.91 13.70 -0.23
N LEU A 245 -5.54 12.55 0.05
CA LEU A 245 -5.48 11.91 1.36
C LEU A 245 -4.06 11.47 1.70
N ALA A 246 -3.36 10.83 0.76
CA ALA A 246 -1.95 10.44 0.95
C ALA A 246 -1.04 11.66 1.10
N THR A 247 -1.32 12.73 0.36
CA THR A 247 -0.57 13.99 0.48
C THR A 247 -0.77 14.65 1.85
N ILE A 248 -1.98 14.57 2.42
CA ILE A 248 -2.26 15.00 3.80
C ILE A 248 -1.47 14.15 4.79
N TYR A 249 -1.46 12.81 4.66
CA TYR A 249 -0.68 11.94 5.55
C TYR A 249 0.81 12.24 5.50
N ALA A 250 1.37 12.43 4.32
CA ALA A 250 2.77 12.83 4.15
C ALA A 250 3.06 14.20 4.78
N ALA A 251 2.14 15.17 4.62
CA ALA A 251 2.27 16.50 5.21
C ALA A 251 2.15 16.48 6.75
N ARG A 252 1.37 15.53 7.30
CA ARG A 252 1.27 15.28 8.74
C ARG A 252 2.41 14.38 9.27
N GLY A 253 3.40 14.06 8.44
CA GLY A 253 4.62 13.38 8.87
C GLY A 253 4.53 11.85 8.91
N ALA A 254 3.64 11.22 8.14
CA ALA A 254 3.61 9.78 8.01
C ALA A 254 4.90 9.23 7.40
N HIS A 255 5.38 8.12 7.96
CA HIS A 255 6.50 7.33 7.42
C HIS A 255 6.00 6.22 6.49
N LEU A 256 4.80 5.72 6.80
CA LEU A 256 4.13 4.62 6.13
C LEU A 256 2.65 4.97 5.97
N ILE A 257 2.05 4.57 4.86
CA ILE A 257 0.60 4.52 4.71
C ILE A 257 0.18 3.07 4.53
N CYS A 258 -0.76 2.61 5.35
CA CYS A 258 -1.35 1.28 5.22
C CYS A 258 -2.73 1.38 4.57
N TYR A 259 -2.95 0.57 3.54
CA TYR A 259 -4.24 0.37 2.88
C TYR A 259 -4.65 -1.10 2.93
N PRO A 260 -5.31 -1.57 4.00
CA PRO A 260 -6.14 -2.77 3.91
C PRO A 260 -7.14 -2.59 2.77
N GLY A 261 -7.23 -3.52 1.84
CA GLY A 261 -8.12 -3.36 0.70
C GLY A 261 -8.31 -4.60 -0.15
N ALA A 262 -9.52 -4.80 -0.65
CA ALA A 262 -9.89 -5.87 -1.56
C ALA A 262 -10.25 -5.28 -2.94
N PHE A 263 -9.28 -5.12 -3.84
CA PHE A 263 -9.61 -4.80 -5.24
C PHE A 263 -10.20 -6.02 -5.94
N ASN A 264 -11.04 -5.81 -6.95
CA ASN A 264 -11.65 -6.89 -7.72
C ASN A 264 -10.83 -7.26 -8.98
N MET A 265 -11.22 -8.32 -9.67
CA MET A 265 -10.58 -8.82 -10.90
C MET A 265 -10.60 -7.84 -12.09
N THR A 266 -11.49 -6.83 -12.11
CA THR A 266 -11.50 -5.81 -13.16
C THR A 266 -10.49 -4.69 -12.87
N THR A 267 -10.49 -4.19 -11.64
CA THR A 267 -9.69 -3.02 -11.26
C THR A 267 -8.30 -3.36 -10.73
N GLY A 268 -8.13 -4.55 -10.15
CA GLY A 268 -6.88 -5.06 -9.58
C GLY A 268 -5.74 -5.06 -10.59
N PRO A 269 -5.86 -5.78 -11.72
CA PRO A 269 -4.78 -5.89 -12.71
C PRO A 269 -4.28 -4.56 -13.26
N LEU A 270 -5.16 -3.54 -13.32
CA LEU A 270 -4.85 -2.25 -13.92
C LEU A 270 -4.36 -1.23 -12.89
N HIS A 271 -4.91 -1.25 -11.67
CA HIS A 271 -4.79 -0.13 -10.75
C HIS A 271 -4.11 -0.48 -9.43
N TRP A 272 -4.14 -1.74 -8.99
CA TRP A 272 -3.63 -2.11 -7.66
C TRP A 272 -2.16 -1.71 -7.49
N GLU A 273 -1.28 -2.21 -8.38
CA GLU A 273 0.14 -1.89 -8.32
C GLU A 273 0.45 -0.43 -8.66
N LEU A 274 -0.22 0.11 -9.68
CA LEU A 274 -0.01 1.47 -10.12
C LEU A 274 -0.28 2.48 -8.99
N LEU A 275 -1.41 2.34 -8.30
CA LEU A 275 -1.81 3.29 -7.27
C LEU A 275 -0.89 3.24 -6.06
N GLN A 276 -0.52 2.06 -5.56
CA GLN A 276 0.41 1.96 -4.43
C GLN A 276 1.77 2.59 -4.74
N ARG A 277 2.31 2.34 -5.94
CA ARG A 277 3.59 2.91 -6.38
C ARG A 277 3.53 4.42 -6.54
N ALA A 278 2.43 4.93 -7.10
CA ALA A 278 2.20 6.37 -7.19
C ALA A 278 2.15 7.02 -5.80
N ARG A 279 1.37 6.45 -4.85
CA ARG A 279 1.27 6.97 -3.48
C ARG A 279 2.63 6.99 -2.78
N ALA A 280 3.44 5.94 -2.92
CA ALA A 280 4.77 5.87 -2.33
C ALA A 280 5.75 6.87 -2.96
N ALA A 281 5.83 6.90 -4.29
CA ALA A 281 6.79 7.71 -5.03
C ALA A 281 6.54 9.23 -4.91
N ASP A 282 5.27 9.65 -5.02
CA ASP A 282 4.88 11.07 -5.01
C ASP A 282 4.97 11.68 -3.60
N ASN A 283 4.81 10.86 -2.57
CA ASN A 283 4.83 11.29 -1.17
C ASN A 283 6.14 10.94 -0.44
N GLN A 284 7.03 10.20 -1.09
CA GLN A 284 8.35 9.82 -0.58
C GLN A 284 8.23 9.17 0.81
N LEU A 285 7.45 8.09 0.88
CA LEU A 285 7.16 7.29 2.07
C LEU A 285 6.87 5.85 1.67
N TYR A 286 6.79 4.94 2.64
CA TYR A 286 6.40 3.54 2.38
C TYR A 286 4.89 3.42 2.19
N VAL A 287 4.45 2.46 1.38
CA VAL A 287 3.03 2.08 1.26
C VAL A 287 2.90 0.58 1.42
N ALA A 288 2.02 0.15 2.33
CA ALA A 288 1.68 -1.25 2.52
C ALA A 288 0.21 -1.47 2.15
N THR A 289 -0.06 -2.46 1.31
CA THR A 289 -1.41 -2.88 0.96
C THR A 289 -1.63 -4.33 1.37
N CYS A 290 -2.77 -4.63 1.99
CA CYS A 290 -3.09 -5.98 2.43
C CYS A 290 -4.48 -6.37 1.95
N SER A 291 -4.56 -7.40 1.12
CA SER A 291 -5.78 -7.90 0.47
C SER A 291 -6.17 -9.26 1.03
N PRO A 292 -7.47 -9.60 1.05
CA PRO A 292 -7.87 -11.00 1.17
C PRO A 292 -7.29 -11.82 0.01
N ALA A 293 -7.12 -13.12 0.23
CA ALA A 293 -6.81 -14.08 -0.82
C ALA A 293 -8.00 -14.19 -1.80
N ARG A 294 -7.71 -14.60 -3.03
CA ARG A 294 -8.72 -14.77 -4.06
C ARG A 294 -9.54 -16.03 -3.78
N ASP A 295 -10.84 -15.85 -3.66
CA ASP A 295 -11.82 -16.94 -3.69
C ASP A 295 -12.73 -16.77 -4.91
N ALA A 296 -12.66 -17.72 -5.85
CA ALA A 296 -13.48 -17.71 -7.06
C ALA A 296 -14.96 -18.08 -6.79
N GLY A 297 -15.26 -18.68 -5.64
CA GLY A 297 -16.61 -19.01 -5.21
C GLY A 297 -17.33 -17.88 -4.47
N SER A 298 -16.62 -16.79 -4.13
CA SER A 298 -17.20 -15.68 -3.38
C SER A 298 -18.00 -14.73 -4.28
N GLY A 299 -18.96 -14.02 -3.68
CA GLY A 299 -19.73 -12.98 -4.39
C GLY A 299 -18.89 -11.75 -4.78
N TYR A 300 -17.74 -11.55 -4.14
CA TYR A 300 -16.77 -10.50 -4.45
C TYR A 300 -15.36 -11.09 -4.55
N VAL A 301 -14.93 -11.36 -5.79
CA VAL A 301 -13.65 -12.02 -6.06
C VAL A 301 -12.50 -11.01 -5.93
N ALA A 302 -11.74 -11.14 -4.83
CA ALA A 302 -10.59 -10.30 -4.55
C ALA A 302 -9.41 -10.57 -5.52
N TRP A 303 -8.65 -9.52 -5.79
CA TRP A 303 -7.46 -9.57 -6.63
C TRP A 303 -6.31 -10.31 -5.94
N GLY A 304 -6.11 -10.07 -4.63
CA GLY A 304 -4.94 -10.54 -3.88
C GLY A 304 -3.78 -9.55 -3.98
N HIS A 305 -2.56 -10.07 -4.09
CA HIS A 305 -1.34 -9.29 -4.31
C HIS A 305 -1.05 -8.24 -3.23
N SER A 306 -1.24 -8.59 -1.96
CA SER A 306 -0.74 -7.82 -0.81
C SER A 306 0.73 -7.44 -1.02
N THR A 307 1.05 -6.15 -0.90
CA THR A 307 2.33 -5.61 -1.37
C THR A 307 2.90 -4.56 -0.41
N LEU A 308 4.23 -4.57 -0.24
CA LEU A 308 5.00 -3.46 0.32
C LEU A 308 5.73 -2.72 -0.80
N VAL A 309 5.58 -1.39 -0.82
CA VAL A 309 6.26 -0.47 -1.73
C VAL A 309 7.16 0.49 -0.96
N GLY A 310 8.39 0.67 -1.43
CA GLY A 310 9.36 1.59 -0.88
C GLY A 310 9.23 3.03 -1.38
N PRO A 311 9.98 3.98 -0.79
CA PRO A 311 9.85 5.41 -1.05
C PRO A 311 10.33 5.85 -2.44
N PHE A 312 11.01 4.99 -3.21
CA PHE A 312 11.34 5.24 -4.62
C PHE A 312 10.25 4.72 -5.57
N GLY A 313 9.17 4.10 -5.05
CA GLY A 313 8.11 3.47 -5.84
C GLY A 313 8.46 2.05 -6.30
N GLU A 314 9.47 1.44 -5.69
CA GLU A 314 9.90 0.06 -5.89
C GLU A 314 9.02 -0.92 -5.10
N VAL A 315 8.61 -2.02 -5.72
CA VAL A 315 7.92 -3.11 -5.04
C VAL A 315 8.96 -3.92 -4.28
N LEU A 316 8.88 -3.93 -2.96
CA LEU A 316 9.83 -4.62 -2.07
C LEU A 316 9.43 -6.06 -1.78
N ALA A 317 8.12 -6.32 -1.71
CA ALA A 317 7.56 -7.65 -1.58
C ALA A 317 6.11 -7.64 -2.06
N THR A 318 5.67 -8.70 -2.74
CA THR A 318 4.27 -8.90 -3.15
C THR A 318 3.90 -10.37 -2.99
N THR A 319 2.66 -10.65 -2.61
CA THR A 319 2.06 -11.98 -2.75
C THR A 319 1.57 -12.19 -4.20
N GLU A 320 1.21 -13.43 -4.49
CA GLU A 320 0.31 -13.76 -5.59
C GLU A 320 -1.15 -13.64 -5.13
N HIS A 321 -2.06 -14.46 -5.65
CA HIS A 321 -3.48 -14.41 -5.32
C HIS A 321 -3.91 -15.39 -4.21
N ASP A 322 -3.08 -16.39 -3.91
CA ASP A 322 -3.35 -17.36 -2.86
C ASP A 322 -3.08 -16.81 -1.46
N GLU A 323 -3.60 -17.48 -0.45
CA GLU A 323 -3.31 -17.18 0.95
C GLU A 323 -1.80 -17.24 1.24
N ALA A 324 -1.28 -16.19 1.89
CA ALA A 324 0.13 -16.07 2.21
C ALA A 324 0.40 -15.03 3.31
N VAL A 325 1.46 -15.26 4.08
CA VAL A 325 2.07 -14.25 4.96
C VAL A 325 3.42 -13.88 4.40
N ILE A 326 3.59 -12.63 3.97
CA ILE A 326 4.89 -12.11 3.51
C ILE A 326 5.53 -11.22 4.56
N ILE A 327 6.84 -11.34 4.69
CA ILE A 327 7.66 -10.56 5.61
C ILE A 327 8.65 -9.75 4.79
N SER A 328 8.71 -8.44 5.02
CA SER A 328 9.66 -7.56 4.36
C SER A 328 10.22 -6.51 5.31
N GLU A 329 11.36 -5.93 4.99
CA GLU A 329 12.07 -4.96 5.82
C GLU A 329 11.68 -3.53 5.44
N ILE A 330 11.42 -2.71 6.44
CA ILE A 330 11.28 -1.25 6.36
C ILE A 330 12.53 -0.63 6.97
N ASP A 331 13.10 0.36 6.29
CA ASP A 331 14.27 1.12 6.73
C ASP A 331 14.06 2.61 6.42
N TYR A 332 13.72 3.39 7.44
CA TYR A 332 13.37 4.80 7.24
C TYR A 332 14.54 5.68 6.79
N SER A 333 15.79 5.20 6.84
CA SER A 333 16.91 5.91 6.18
C SER A 333 16.70 6.06 4.68
N GLN A 334 15.91 5.17 4.06
CA GLN A 334 15.54 5.27 2.64
C GLN A 334 14.60 6.44 2.34
N ILE A 335 13.76 6.84 3.30
CA ILE A 335 12.93 8.05 3.17
C ILE A 335 13.82 9.29 3.12
N ASP A 336 14.78 9.38 4.04
CA ASP A 336 15.70 10.51 4.12
C ASP A 336 16.59 10.60 2.88
N LEU A 337 17.12 9.47 2.42
CA LEU A 337 17.87 9.38 1.17
C LEU A 337 17.02 9.84 -0.02
N ARG A 338 15.77 9.37 -0.12
CA ARG A 338 14.84 9.74 -1.18
C ARG A 338 14.55 11.24 -1.20
N ARG A 339 14.27 11.82 -0.04
CA ARG A 339 13.95 13.26 0.11
C ARG A 339 15.16 14.16 -0.11
N THR A 340 16.36 13.68 0.25
CA THR A 340 17.62 14.38 -0.05
C THR A 340 17.91 14.41 -1.54
N ASN A 341 17.77 13.27 -2.22
CA ASN A 341 18.09 13.14 -3.64
C ASN A 341 17.04 13.82 -4.55
N LEU A 342 15.76 13.83 -4.15
CA LEU A 342 14.68 14.55 -4.84
C LEU A 342 13.89 15.40 -3.84
N PRO A 343 14.29 16.65 -3.57
CA PRO A 343 13.67 17.50 -2.55
C PRO A 343 12.36 18.13 -3.04
N LEU A 344 11.34 17.29 -3.30
CA LEU A 344 10.04 17.72 -3.86
C LEU A 344 9.38 18.80 -3.01
N GLN A 345 9.54 18.73 -1.68
CA GLN A 345 8.96 19.72 -0.75
C GLN A 345 9.49 21.13 -1.01
N ASN A 346 10.71 21.28 -1.51
CA ASN A 346 11.33 22.57 -1.81
C ASN A 346 11.00 23.06 -3.23
N GLN A 347 10.09 22.38 -3.94
CA GLN A 347 9.80 22.61 -5.37
C GLN A 347 8.28 22.76 -5.67
N ARG A 348 7.39 22.46 -4.71
CA ARG A 348 5.92 22.52 -4.86
C ARG A 348 5.33 23.93 -4.95
N ARG A 349 4.80 24.39 -6.10
CA ARG A 349 4.30 25.77 -6.37
C ARG A 349 3.12 26.28 -5.52
N GLY A 350 3.36 26.56 -4.23
CA GLY A 350 2.39 27.13 -3.28
C GLY A 350 1.82 28.50 -3.61
N ASP A 351 2.50 29.21 -4.49
CA ASP A 351 2.03 30.45 -5.11
C ASP A 351 0.99 30.22 -6.23
N LEU A 352 0.90 29.00 -6.77
CA LEU A 352 -0.03 28.61 -7.85
C LEU A 352 -1.14 27.68 -7.39
N TYR A 353 -0.83 26.75 -6.47
CA TYR A 353 -1.79 25.77 -5.97
C TYR A 353 -1.52 25.46 -4.51
N GLN A 354 -2.57 25.10 -3.78
CA GLN A 354 -2.47 24.69 -2.38
C GLN A 354 -3.37 23.48 -2.13
N LEU A 355 -2.86 22.52 -1.37
CA LEU A 355 -3.69 21.50 -0.74
C LEU A 355 -4.08 21.96 0.67
N VAL A 356 -5.37 22.04 0.93
CA VAL A 356 -5.91 22.51 2.21
C VAL A 356 -6.41 21.33 3.05
N ASP A 357 -5.77 21.12 4.19
CA ASP A 357 -6.19 20.17 5.22
C ASP A 357 -7.17 20.87 6.17
N VAL A 358 -8.45 20.85 5.79
CA VAL A 358 -9.53 21.59 6.48
C VAL A 358 -9.65 21.21 7.95
N GLN A 359 -9.49 19.93 8.28
CA GLN A 359 -9.61 19.45 9.67
C GLN A 359 -8.50 20.05 10.55
N ARG A 360 -7.25 20.04 10.07
CA ARG A 360 -6.14 20.57 10.84
C ARG A 360 -6.17 22.09 10.91
N LEU A 361 -6.61 22.76 9.83
CA LEU A 361 -6.76 24.22 9.82
C LEU A 361 -7.71 24.70 10.92
N ASN A 362 -8.81 23.97 11.16
CA ASN A 362 -9.80 24.33 12.18
C ASN A 362 -9.37 23.94 13.61
N SER A 363 -8.26 23.20 13.77
CA SER A 363 -7.76 22.72 15.06
C SER A 363 -6.55 23.52 15.59
N GLN A 364 -6.04 24.46 14.79
CA GLN A 364 -4.98 25.41 15.14
C GLN A 364 -5.60 26.77 15.45
#